data_AF-A0A9W6JCQ2-F1
#
_entry.id   AF-A0A9W6JCQ2-F1
#
_cell.length_a   1.000
_cell.length_b   1.000
_cell.length_c   1.000
_cell.angle_alpha   90.00
_cell.angle_beta   90.00
_cell.angle_gamma   90.00
#
_symmetry.space_group_name_H-M   'P 1'
#
loop_
_entity.id
_entity.type
_entity.pdbx_description
1 polymer ?
#
loop_
_entity_poly.entity_id
_entity_poly.type
_entity_poly.pdbx_seq_one_letter_code
_entity_poly.pdbx_strand_id
1 'polypeptide(L)'
;MILTVAFDVKNHVEVMESWPIKKGDTSFFLEREGDVLKRVCLVFSGVGIEHAPHLTPERDGDAQTLTVTGGDYPALARRTIMNWQAVVSGMQIVDLDYDSYELRFRPENIEEEPLIIVLSFKSNSGKALNRACDFEQIGRAFCAGPISDDRIESTSHFREGRIAYEAGRYVDAYNNMFLFLETRYCEGKTGNDKQTDILSNNREFCDIVEKISKEFFSKATLRRSHALDLFNPDDAIRDKIKALVLLRGKLRHHSLKSPHRWDPNRQHAYETPARFLGAVVGDIVLEESLADIYSPSALEAFKEISVATGHETRITIYTSRLEKSRPISLHMTYPTTVISSLLCLNTVRNAIAACERDGQLNDTVKFEGMDDKLGLELLSVEFDVWAYSQTRAIEMNKPIERIRCDFECYRSGLIVKHSFSFAFKSAKLTIPNVWTLLRFSFDHIEEKDPTTRIMRLKLFLDQGKNAIVSYRVGAHVRQ
;
A
#
# COMPACT_ATOMS: atom_id res chain seq x y z
N MET A 1 15.55 0.80 -31.70
CA MET A 1 15.31 -0.47 -30.97
C MET A 1 14.65 -0.24 -29.61
N ILE A 2 13.79 -1.18 -29.17
CA ILE A 2 13.25 -1.23 -27.80
C ILE A 2 14.10 -2.17 -26.94
N LEU A 3 14.56 -1.66 -25.79
CA LEU A 3 15.26 -2.44 -24.78
C LEU A 3 14.38 -2.60 -23.54
N THR A 4 14.08 -3.84 -23.15
CA THR A 4 13.34 -4.15 -21.92
C THR A 4 14.28 -4.77 -20.89
N VAL A 5 14.26 -4.25 -19.66
CA VAL A 5 14.89 -4.84 -18.48
C VAL A 5 13.79 -5.34 -17.56
N ALA A 6 13.78 -6.63 -17.24
CA ALA A 6 12.77 -7.26 -16.41
C ALA A 6 13.39 -7.87 -15.15
N PHE A 7 12.84 -7.49 -13.99
CA PHE A 7 13.26 -7.97 -12.67
C PHE A 7 12.23 -8.98 -12.15
N ASP A 8 12.68 -10.18 -11.80
CA ASP A 8 11.82 -11.23 -11.27
C ASP A 8 11.32 -10.88 -9.87
N VAL A 9 10.03 -11.10 -9.62
CA VAL A 9 9.41 -10.94 -8.30
C VAL A 9 9.51 -12.26 -7.54
N LYS A 10 10.35 -12.24 -6.50
CA LYS A 10 10.62 -13.37 -5.61
C LYS A 10 9.49 -13.62 -4.64
N ASN A 11 8.61 -12.66 -4.36
CA ASN A 11 7.48 -12.93 -3.48
C ASN A 11 6.13 -13.04 -4.21
N HIS A 12 5.13 -13.60 -3.54
CA HIS A 12 3.75 -13.62 -4.01
C HIS A 12 3.16 -12.23 -3.78
N VAL A 13 2.78 -11.56 -4.85
CA VAL A 13 2.11 -10.27 -4.82
C VAL A 13 0.95 -10.37 -5.81
N GLU A 14 -0.27 -10.16 -5.33
CA GLU A 14 -1.44 -10.14 -6.20
C GLU A 14 -1.75 -8.71 -6.63
N VAL A 15 -1.90 -8.51 -7.94
CA VAL A 15 -2.21 -7.23 -8.58
C VAL A 15 -3.30 -7.51 -9.62
N MET A 16 -4.49 -6.96 -9.39
CA MET A 16 -5.70 -7.28 -10.19
C MET A 16 -5.67 -6.70 -11.61
N GLU A 17 -4.90 -5.64 -11.84
CA GLU A 17 -4.67 -5.08 -13.17
C GLU A 17 -3.23 -4.63 -13.33
N SER A 18 -2.87 -4.33 -14.57
CA SER A 18 -1.59 -3.72 -14.89
C SER A 18 -1.73 -3.09 -16.26
N TRP A 19 -1.35 -1.83 -16.37
CA TRP A 19 -1.22 -1.17 -17.66
C TRP A 19 0.09 -0.37 -17.73
N PRO A 20 0.64 -0.14 -18.94
CA PRO A 20 1.93 0.52 -19.09
C PRO A 20 1.88 1.98 -18.63
N ILE A 21 2.87 2.40 -17.83
CA ILE A 21 3.05 3.78 -17.39
C ILE A 21 4.19 4.38 -18.19
N LYS A 22 3.87 5.24 -19.16
CA LYS A 22 4.87 5.88 -20.02
C LYS A 22 5.28 7.25 -19.48
N LYS A 23 6.58 7.49 -19.39
CA LYS A 23 7.19 8.76 -18.97
C LYS A 23 8.38 9.08 -19.89
N GLY A 24 8.15 9.94 -20.89
CA GLY A 24 9.12 10.21 -21.96
C GLY A 24 9.39 8.95 -22.78
N ASP A 25 10.67 8.61 -22.96
CA ASP A 25 11.12 7.44 -23.72
C ASP A 25 11.12 6.15 -22.88
N THR A 26 10.80 6.26 -21.60
CA THR A 26 10.76 5.13 -20.66
C THR A 26 9.31 4.71 -20.42
N SER A 27 9.04 3.40 -20.41
CA SER A 27 7.74 2.85 -20.03
C SER A 27 7.88 1.75 -18.99
N PHE A 28 7.05 1.78 -17.96
CA PHE A 28 6.99 0.76 -16.91
C PHE A 28 5.81 -0.17 -17.15
N PHE A 29 5.97 -1.46 -16.95
CA PHE A 29 4.84 -2.39 -16.93
C PHE A 29 5.10 -3.59 -16.02
N LEU A 30 4.03 -4.29 -15.67
CA LEU A 30 4.06 -5.47 -14.81
C LEU A 30 3.72 -6.72 -15.61
N GLU A 31 4.51 -7.77 -15.47
CA GLU A 31 4.16 -9.10 -16.00
C GLU A 31 3.46 -9.91 -14.94
N ARG A 32 2.29 -10.44 -15.28
CA ARG A 32 1.44 -11.21 -14.37
C ARG A 32 1.09 -12.57 -14.96
N GLU A 33 0.87 -13.55 -14.08
CA GLU A 33 0.24 -14.81 -14.40
C GLU A 33 -1.07 -14.88 -13.60
N GLY A 34 -2.21 -14.69 -14.28
CA GLY A 34 -3.45 -14.34 -13.59
C GLY A 34 -3.29 -13.01 -12.86
N ASP A 35 -3.64 -12.98 -11.58
CA ASP A 35 -3.44 -11.81 -10.72
C ASP A 35 -2.08 -11.81 -10.02
N VAL A 36 -1.23 -12.83 -10.21
CA VAL A 36 0.06 -12.92 -9.51
C VAL A 36 1.15 -12.20 -10.29
N LEU A 37 1.76 -11.18 -9.67
CA LEU A 37 2.90 -10.47 -10.21
C LEU A 37 4.12 -11.40 -10.32
N LYS A 38 4.72 -11.44 -11.50
CA LYS A 38 5.91 -12.23 -11.81
C LYS A 38 7.11 -11.37 -12.07
N ARG A 39 6.96 -10.24 -12.76
CA ARG A 39 8.07 -9.34 -13.07
C ARG A 39 7.66 -7.88 -13.04
N VAL A 40 8.62 -7.04 -12.67
CA VAL A 40 8.54 -5.60 -12.87
C VAL A 40 9.47 -5.24 -14.02
N CYS A 41 8.94 -4.59 -15.05
CA CYS A 41 9.64 -4.34 -16.30
C CYS A 41 9.79 -2.85 -16.58
N LEU A 42 10.98 -2.50 -17.08
CA LEU A 42 11.29 -1.17 -17.60
C LEU A 42 11.64 -1.27 -19.08
N VAL A 43 11.03 -0.42 -19.88
CA VAL A 43 11.23 -0.34 -21.33
C VAL A 43 11.86 0.98 -21.66
N PHE A 44 12.94 0.96 -22.45
CA PHE A 44 13.53 2.14 -23.07
C PHE A 44 13.24 2.09 -24.57
N SER A 45 12.67 3.17 -25.09
CA SER A 45 12.40 3.36 -26.52
C SER A 45 13.51 4.22 -27.15
N GLY A 46 13.71 4.11 -28.46
CA GLY A 46 14.71 4.90 -29.18
C GLY A 46 16.15 4.54 -28.81
N VAL A 47 16.40 3.31 -28.35
CA VAL A 47 17.75 2.83 -28.04
C VAL A 47 18.48 2.55 -29.36
N GLY A 48 19.69 3.09 -29.50
CA GLY A 48 20.54 2.88 -30.66
C GLY A 48 20.94 1.41 -30.84
N ILE A 49 21.02 0.96 -32.10
CA ILE A 49 21.31 -0.45 -32.44
C ILE A 49 22.70 -0.88 -31.98
N GLU A 50 23.63 0.06 -31.77
CA GLU A 50 24.96 -0.16 -31.22
C GLU A 50 24.96 -0.74 -29.79
N HIS A 51 23.83 -0.66 -29.09
CA HIS A 51 23.63 -1.27 -27.77
C HIS A 51 23.08 -2.70 -27.84
N ALA A 52 22.71 -3.19 -29.01
CA ALA A 52 22.27 -4.57 -29.19
C ALA A 52 23.46 -5.54 -29.00
N PRO A 53 23.20 -6.75 -28.46
CA PRO A 53 24.24 -7.77 -28.36
C PRO A 53 24.74 -8.14 -29.75
N HIS A 54 26.05 -8.14 -29.93
CA HIS A 54 26.68 -8.59 -31.18
C HIS A 54 27.68 -9.69 -30.91
N LEU A 55 27.79 -10.60 -31.87
CA LEU A 55 28.73 -11.71 -31.85
C LEU A 55 29.99 -11.26 -32.57
N THR A 56 31.08 -11.17 -31.83
CA THR A 56 32.42 -10.94 -32.41
C THR A 56 33.10 -12.29 -32.62
N PRO A 57 33.51 -12.63 -33.85
CA PRO A 57 34.27 -13.85 -34.09
C PRO A 57 35.66 -13.73 -33.45
N GLU A 58 36.05 -14.71 -32.62
CA GLU A 58 37.45 -14.83 -32.20
C GLU A 58 38.32 -15.27 -33.38
N ARG A 59 39.53 -14.71 -33.49
CA ARG A 59 40.40 -14.85 -34.66
C ARG A 59 40.95 -16.28 -34.88
N ASP A 60 40.73 -17.22 -33.97
CA ASP A 60 41.17 -18.61 -34.09
C ASP A 60 40.24 -19.56 -33.29
N GLY A 61 39.20 -20.08 -33.93
CA GLY A 61 38.34 -21.15 -33.41
C GLY A 61 36.85 -20.79 -33.34
N ASP A 62 35.99 -21.81 -33.45
CA ASP A 62 34.51 -21.75 -33.50
C ASP A 62 33.81 -21.06 -32.30
N ALA A 63 34.56 -20.46 -31.37
CA ALA A 63 34.01 -19.70 -30.25
C ALA A 63 33.67 -18.28 -30.69
N GLN A 64 32.39 -17.92 -30.59
CA GLN A 64 31.92 -16.55 -30.77
C GLN A 64 31.82 -15.87 -29.40
N THR A 65 32.40 -14.68 -29.27
CA THR A 65 32.29 -13.91 -28.03
C THR A 65 31.10 -12.97 -28.15
N LEU A 66 30.09 -13.18 -27.32
CA LEU A 66 28.94 -12.29 -27.17
C LEU A 66 29.37 -11.03 -26.40
N THR A 67 29.34 -9.89 -27.06
CA THR A 67 29.58 -8.59 -26.42
C THR A 67 28.23 -7.91 -26.17
N VAL A 68 27.95 -7.59 -24.90
CA VAL A 68 26.74 -6.86 -24.49
C VAL A 68 27.14 -5.44 -24.10
N THR A 69 26.93 -4.47 -24.99
CA THR A 69 27.26 -3.05 -24.81
C THR A 69 26.21 -2.25 -24.03
N GLY A 70 25.05 -2.86 -23.75
CA GLY A 70 23.93 -2.19 -23.08
C GLY A 70 24.12 -1.84 -21.60
N GLY A 71 25.30 -2.01 -20.99
CA GLY A 71 25.54 -2.02 -19.53
C GLY A 71 25.00 -0.83 -18.72
N ASP A 72 24.86 0.34 -19.34
CA ASP A 72 24.29 1.53 -18.67
C ASP A 72 22.78 1.44 -18.47
N TYR A 73 22.04 0.77 -19.38
CA TYR A 73 20.58 0.64 -19.28
C TYR A 73 20.12 -0.28 -18.14
N PRO A 74 20.74 -1.45 -17.88
CA PRO A 74 20.49 -2.23 -16.67
C PRO A 74 20.78 -1.45 -15.39
N ALA A 75 21.87 -0.69 -15.34
CA ALA A 75 22.21 0.12 -14.17
C ALA A 75 21.18 1.24 -13.93
N LEU A 76 20.78 1.93 -15.00
CA LEU A 76 19.71 2.92 -14.98
C LEU A 76 18.38 2.28 -14.54
N ALA A 77 18.02 1.14 -15.12
CA ALA A 77 16.81 0.41 -14.77
C ALA A 77 16.80 -0.02 -13.32
N ARG A 78 17.92 -0.55 -12.81
CA ARG A 78 18.08 -0.93 -11.42
C ARG A 78 17.86 0.26 -10.50
N ARG A 79 18.50 1.40 -10.76
CA ARG A 79 18.33 2.63 -9.95
C ARG A 79 16.87 3.11 -9.96
N THR A 80 16.23 3.14 -11.13
CA THR A 80 14.84 3.57 -11.26
C THR A 80 13.87 2.62 -10.53
N ILE A 81 14.08 1.31 -10.65
CA ILE A 81 13.26 0.31 -9.98
C ILE A 81 13.51 0.28 -8.47
N MET A 82 14.72 0.54 -8.00
CA MET A 82 15.01 0.72 -6.56
C MET A 82 14.29 1.94 -5.99
N ASN A 83 14.28 3.06 -6.70
CA ASN A 83 13.47 4.23 -6.32
C ASN A 83 11.99 3.88 -6.19
N TRP A 84 11.42 3.24 -7.23
CA TRP A 84 10.03 2.77 -7.20
C TRP A 84 9.76 1.80 -6.04
N GLN A 85 10.65 0.83 -5.83
CA GLN A 85 10.50 -0.19 -4.80
C GLN A 85 10.53 0.45 -3.40
N ALA A 86 11.35 1.47 -3.19
CA ALA A 86 11.38 2.22 -1.93
C ALA A 86 10.05 2.97 -1.69
N VAL A 87 9.50 3.63 -2.71
CA VAL A 87 8.21 4.33 -2.64
C VAL A 87 7.04 3.37 -2.35
N VAL A 88 7.03 2.17 -2.93
CA VAL A 88 5.91 1.23 -2.72
C VAL A 88 6.02 0.43 -1.42
N SER A 89 7.22 0.32 -0.83
CA SER A 89 7.50 -0.59 0.29
C SER A 89 6.69 -0.32 1.56
N GLY A 90 6.21 0.92 1.79
CA GLY A 90 5.32 1.21 2.91
C GLY A 90 3.93 0.59 2.76
N MET A 91 3.48 0.39 1.53
CA MET A 91 2.18 -0.19 1.19
C MET A 91 2.27 -1.68 0.92
N GLN A 92 3.24 -2.07 0.11
CA GLN A 92 3.40 -3.44 -0.37
C GLN A 92 4.88 -3.77 -0.53
N ILE A 93 5.30 -4.86 0.10
CA ILE A 93 6.64 -5.42 -0.13
C ILE A 93 6.62 -6.20 -1.44
N VAL A 94 7.39 -5.72 -2.42
CA VAL A 94 7.72 -6.43 -3.66
C VAL A 94 9.19 -6.79 -3.59
N ASP A 95 9.52 -8.08 -3.48
CA ASP A 95 10.90 -8.57 -3.43
C ASP A 95 11.40 -8.83 -4.85
N LEU A 96 12.42 -8.08 -5.28
CA LEU A 96 12.91 -8.08 -6.65
C LEU A 96 14.30 -8.72 -6.73
N ASP A 97 14.47 -9.58 -7.73
CA ASP A 97 15.79 -10.08 -8.10
C ASP A 97 16.55 -9.05 -8.93
N TYR A 98 17.47 -8.33 -8.28
CA TYR A 98 18.39 -7.43 -8.98
C TYR A 98 19.62 -8.14 -9.54
N ASP A 99 19.93 -9.35 -9.06
CA ASP A 99 21.12 -10.11 -9.44
C ASP A 99 20.83 -10.99 -10.68
N SER A 100 19.57 -11.40 -10.85
CA SER A 100 19.08 -12.15 -12.02
C SER A 100 18.01 -11.35 -12.76
N TYR A 101 18.41 -10.47 -13.69
CA TYR A 101 17.48 -9.72 -14.54
C TYR A 101 17.47 -10.26 -15.98
N GLU A 102 16.32 -10.18 -16.64
CA GLU A 102 16.15 -10.56 -18.05
C GLU A 102 16.24 -9.31 -18.94
N LEU A 103 17.13 -9.34 -19.93
CA LEU A 103 17.14 -8.37 -21.03
C LEU A 103 16.38 -8.91 -22.22
N ARG A 104 15.50 -8.10 -22.79
CA ARG A 104 14.80 -8.41 -24.04
C ARG A 104 14.97 -7.30 -25.05
N PHE A 105 15.32 -7.67 -26.27
CA PHE A 105 15.53 -6.77 -27.39
C PHE A 105 14.41 -6.99 -28.40
N ARG A 106 13.72 -5.92 -28.79
CA ARG A 106 12.69 -5.97 -29.82
C ARG A 106 12.95 -4.91 -30.89
N PRO A 107 12.85 -5.27 -32.17
CA PRO A 107 13.00 -4.30 -33.25
C PRO A 107 11.84 -3.30 -33.21
N GLU A 108 12.13 -2.02 -33.44
CA GLU A 108 11.12 -0.96 -33.58
C GLU A 108 10.53 -0.91 -35.00
N ASN A 109 11.26 -1.44 -35.98
CA ASN A 109 10.86 -1.46 -37.39
C ASN A 109 11.39 -2.72 -38.11
N ILE A 110 10.89 -2.98 -39.32
CA ILE A 110 11.20 -4.17 -40.13
C ILE A 110 12.70 -4.25 -40.49
N GLU A 111 13.41 -3.13 -40.53
CA GLU A 111 14.83 -3.07 -40.89
C GLU A 111 15.76 -3.48 -39.72
N GLU A 112 15.29 -3.35 -38.47
CA GLU A 112 16.04 -3.75 -37.26
C GLU A 112 15.96 -5.26 -36.96
N GLU A 113 14.95 -5.95 -37.48
CA GLU A 113 14.67 -7.37 -37.19
C GLU A 113 15.83 -8.34 -37.52
N PRO A 114 16.54 -8.26 -38.67
CA PRO A 114 17.67 -9.14 -38.96
C PRO A 114 18.93 -8.84 -38.15
N LEU A 115 18.97 -7.72 -37.41
CA LEU A 115 20.17 -7.25 -36.70
C LEU A 115 20.21 -7.67 -35.22
N ILE A 116 19.11 -8.23 -34.68
CA ILE A 116 18.99 -8.64 -33.28
C ILE A 116 19.13 -10.17 -33.17
N ILE A 117 20.35 -10.64 -32.89
CA ILE A 117 20.67 -12.08 -32.94
C ILE A 117 20.19 -12.85 -31.69
N VAL A 118 20.14 -12.19 -30.53
CA VAL A 118 19.76 -12.80 -29.24
C VAL A 118 18.57 -12.04 -28.65
N LEU A 119 17.43 -12.73 -28.49
CA LEU A 119 16.16 -12.10 -28.08
C LEU A 119 15.94 -12.06 -26.56
N SER A 120 16.54 -12.98 -25.78
CA SER A 120 16.50 -12.97 -24.30
C SER A 120 17.54 -13.89 -23.61
N PHE A 121 17.82 -13.66 -22.32
CA PHE A 121 18.63 -14.53 -21.42
C PHE A 121 18.09 -14.51 -19.97
N LYS A 122 18.25 -15.61 -19.20
CA LYS A 122 17.62 -15.80 -17.87
C LYS A 122 18.45 -16.63 -16.87
N SER A 123 18.36 -16.31 -15.57
CA SER A 123 18.67 -17.22 -14.42
C SER A 123 17.54 -17.19 -13.37
N ASN A 124 17.36 -18.28 -12.60
CA ASN A 124 16.16 -18.53 -11.77
C ASN A 124 16.50 -18.74 -10.28
N SER A 125 15.69 -18.19 -9.36
CA SER A 125 15.50 -18.74 -7.99
C SER A 125 14.14 -18.35 -7.36
N GLY A 126 13.61 -19.22 -6.49
CA GLY A 126 12.20 -19.30 -6.08
C GLY A 126 11.72 -18.44 -4.90
N LYS A 127 10.44 -18.63 -4.51
CA LYS A 127 9.58 -17.58 -3.94
C LYS A 127 9.18 -17.66 -2.44
N ALA A 128 8.84 -16.52 -1.83
CA ALA A 128 8.11 -16.34 -0.55
C ALA A 128 6.77 -15.57 -0.73
N LEU A 129 5.95 -15.27 0.29
CA LEU A 129 4.55 -14.80 0.14
C LEU A 129 4.25 -13.40 0.73
N ASN A 130 3.32 -12.65 0.11
CA ASN A 130 2.56 -11.51 0.67
C ASN A 130 1.15 -11.38 0.02
N ARG A 131 0.33 -10.45 0.52
CA ARG A 131 -1.10 -10.25 0.16
C ARG A 131 -1.32 -9.43 -1.12
N ALA A 132 -2.58 -9.35 -1.55
CA ALA A 132 -3.06 -8.54 -2.66
C ALA A 132 -2.96 -7.03 -2.42
N CYS A 133 -2.60 -6.30 -3.48
CA CYS A 133 -2.50 -4.85 -3.52
C CYS A 133 -3.19 -4.31 -4.78
N ASP A 134 -3.79 -3.13 -4.68
CA ASP A 134 -4.40 -2.49 -5.85
C ASP A 134 -3.31 -1.92 -6.75
N PHE A 135 -3.50 -2.09 -8.06
CA PHE A 135 -2.59 -1.54 -9.06
C PHE A 135 -2.44 -0.02 -8.94
N GLU A 136 -3.47 0.70 -8.50
CA GLU A 136 -3.43 2.15 -8.31
C GLU A 136 -2.26 2.60 -7.43
N GLN A 137 -1.97 1.88 -6.34
CA GLN A 137 -0.87 2.21 -5.42
C GLN A 137 0.49 1.88 -6.05
N ILE A 138 0.60 0.71 -6.67
CA ILE A 138 1.81 0.26 -7.38
C ILE A 138 2.13 1.16 -8.58
N GLY A 139 1.09 1.57 -9.31
CA GLY A 139 1.17 2.39 -10.51
C GLY A 139 1.54 3.83 -10.20
N ARG A 140 0.90 4.44 -9.20
CA ARG A 140 1.26 5.79 -8.74
C ARG A 140 2.69 5.88 -8.22
N ALA A 141 3.23 4.83 -7.62
CA ALA A 141 4.63 4.80 -7.23
C ALA A 141 5.59 4.99 -8.42
N PHE A 142 5.22 4.62 -9.65
CA PHE A 142 6.02 4.92 -10.86
C PHE A 142 5.92 6.39 -11.29
N CYS A 143 4.86 7.08 -10.85
CA CYS A 143 4.65 8.50 -11.12
C CYS A 143 5.36 9.39 -10.08
N ALA A 144 5.78 8.82 -8.95
CA ALA A 144 6.54 9.53 -7.92
C ALA A 144 7.87 10.09 -8.49
N GLY A 145 8.33 11.18 -7.88
CA GLY A 145 9.62 11.78 -8.18
C GLY A 145 10.80 10.91 -7.71
N PRO A 146 12.04 11.29 -8.06
CA PRO A 146 13.22 10.70 -7.43
C PRO A 146 13.21 11.01 -5.93
N ILE A 147 13.53 10.01 -5.12
CA ILE A 147 13.75 10.13 -3.67
C ILE A 147 15.26 10.08 -3.39
N SER A 148 15.67 10.47 -2.20
CA SER A 148 17.08 10.51 -1.82
C SER A 148 17.68 9.10 -1.63
N ASP A 149 18.97 8.96 -1.91
CA ASP A 149 19.67 7.66 -1.82
C ASP A 149 19.64 7.09 -0.40
N ASP A 150 19.75 7.93 0.64
CA ASP A 150 19.65 7.50 2.04
C ASP A 150 18.27 6.87 2.36
N ARG A 151 17.22 7.35 1.69
CA ARG A 151 15.88 6.79 1.81
C ARG A 151 15.77 5.45 1.07
N ILE A 152 16.33 5.35 -0.15
CA ILE A 152 16.37 4.07 -0.88
C ILE A 152 17.12 3.02 -0.06
N GLU A 153 18.29 3.37 0.48
CA GLU A 153 19.11 2.47 1.30
C GLU A 153 18.41 2.06 2.60
N SER A 154 17.89 3.02 3.36
CA SER A 154 17.19 2.71 4.62
C SER A 154 15.94 1.86 4.37
N THR A 155 15.10 2.19 3.39
CA THR A 155 13.92 1.38 3.04
C THR A 155 14.27 -0.02 2.58
N SER A 156 15.44 -0.23 1.96
CA SER A 156 15.93 -1.58 1.65
C SER A 156 16.11 -2.43 2.92
N HIS A 157 16.65 -1.85 4.00
CA HIS A 157 16.73 -2.52 5.30
C HIS A 157 15.35 -2.80 5.88
N PHE A 158 14.40 -1.87 5.78
CA PHE A 158 13.02 -2.13 6.20
C PHE A 158 12.43 -3.35 5.46
N ARG A 159 12.60 -3.44 4.14
CA ARG A 159 12.13 -4.56 3.33
C ARG A 159 12.75 -5.88 3.77
N GLU A 160 14.08 -5.96 3.85
CA GLU A 160 14.77 -7.17 4.31
C GLU A 160 14.34 -7.56 5.73
N GLY A 161 14.10 -6.57 6.59
CA GLY A 161 13.56 -6.78 7.93
C GLY A 161 12.17 -7.39 7.93
N ARG A 162 11.25 -6.93 7.06
CA ARG A 162 9.91 -7.51 6.88
C ARG A 162 10.01 -8.96 6.39
N ILE A 163 10.83 -9.21 5.36
CA ILE A 163 11.04 -10.56 4.80
C ILE A 163 11.59 -11.51 5.87
N ALA A 164 12.59 -11.06 6.64
CA ALA A 164 13.14 -11.84 7.74
C ALA A 164 12.12 -12.12 8.85
N TYR A 165 11.26 -11.15 9.18
CA TYR A 165 10.21 -11.33 10.19
C TYR A 165 9.20 -12.39 9.77
N GLU A 166 8.68 -12.33 8.55
CA GLU A 166 7.72 -13.31 8.03
C GLU A 166 8.33 -14.73 7.93
N ALA A 167 9.65 -14.82 7.73
CA ALA A 167 10.39 -16.09 7.76
C ALA A 167 10.73 -16.59 9.18
N GLY A 168 10.29 -15.90 10.25
CA GLY A 168 10.59 -16.27 11.65
C GLY A 168 12.03 -15.97 12.08
N ARG A 169 12.81 -15.23 11.28
CA ARG A 169 14.19 -14.80 11.58
C ARG A 169 14.18 -13.46 12.32
N TYR A 170 13.64 -13.46 13.54
CA TYR A 170 13.35 -12.22 14.28
C TYR A 170 14.59 -11.40 14.67
N VAL A 171 15.74 -12.04 14.90
CA VAL A 171 17.01 -11.33 15.15
C VAL A 171 17.44 -10.56 13.90
N ASP A 172 17.37 -11.19 12.72
CA ASP A 172 17.69 -10.53 11.45
C ASP A 172 16.69 -9.42 11.13
N ALA A 173 15.40 -9.65 11.44
CA ALA A 173 14.37 -8.63 11.32
C ALA A 173 14.70 -7.40 12.18
N TYR A 174 14.94 -7.59 13.48
CA TYR A 174 15.32 -6.52 14.38
C TYR A 174 16.56 -5.76 13.92
N ASN A 175 17.59 -6.50 13.50
CA ASN A 175 18.85 -5.95 13.06
C ASN A 175 18.71 -5.08 11.81
N ASN A 176 17.91 -5.53 10.83
CA ASN A 176 17.59 -4.77 9.63
C ASN A 176 16.75 -3.53 9.96
N MET A 177 15.72 -3.65 10.79
CA MET A 177 14.95 -2.47 11.22
C MET A 177 15.81 -1.44 11.97
N PHE A 178 16.82 -1.88 12.71
CA PHE A 178 17.74 -0.95 13.35
C PHE A 178 18.74 -0.33 12.34
N LEU A 179 19.17 -1.08 11.32
CA LEU A 179 19.99 -0.53 10.23
C LEU A 179 19.25 0.58 9.46
N PHE A 180 17.92 0.47 9.31
CA PHE A 180 17.10 1.58 8.82
C PHE A 180 17.33 2.84 9.66
N LEU A 181 17.23 2.75 10.99
CA LEU A 181 17.42 3.89 11.89
C LEU A 181 18.85 4.44 11.83
N GLU A 182 19.86 3.56 11.76
CA GLU A 182 21.26 3.96 11.64
C GLU A 182 21.52 4.78 10.36
N THR A 183 20.99 4.29 9.25
CA THR A 183 21.13 4.94 7.94
C THR A 183 20.40 6.28 7.90
N ARG A 184 19.18 6.33 8.45
CA ARG A 184 18.30 7.50 8.35
C ARG A 184 18.61 8.61 9.35
N TYR A 185 18.98 8.25 10.58
CA TYR A 185 19.03 9.22 11.69
C TYR A 185 20.39 9.32 12.36
N CYS A 186 21.26 8.30 12.25
CA CYS A 186 22.51 8.28 13.01
C CYS A 186 23.72 8.83 12.27
N GLU A 187 23.59 9.28 11.00
CA GLU A 187 24.68 9.88 10.21
C GLU A 187 25.98 9.02 10.18
N GLY A 188 25.85 7.69 10.18
CA GLY A 188 26.99 6.77 10.24
C GLY A 188 27.71 6.70 11.59
N LYS A 189 27.23 7.40 12.63
CA LYS A 189 27.79 7.33 13.99
C LYS A 189 27.39 6.01 14.66
N THR A 190 28.37 5.35 15.25
CA THR A 190 28.21 4.07 15.95
C THR A 190 28.48 4.21 17.45
N GLY A 191 27.87 3.33 18.25
CA GLY A 191 28.05 3.26 19.69
C GLY A 191 26.78 3.62 20.47
N ASN A 192 26.50 2.84 21.51
CA ASN A 192 25.19 2.83 22.16
C ASN A 192 24.77 4.21 22.70
N ASP A 193 25.66 4.90 23.42
CA ASP A 193 25.33 6.20 24.02
C ASP A 193 25.12 7.27 22.94
N LYS A 194 26.00 7.31 21.94
CA LYS A 194 25.92 8.28 20.83
C LYS A 194 24.64 8.08 20.02
N GLN A 195 24.31 6.84 19.64
CA GLN A 195 23.09 6.53 18.91
C GLN A 195 21.84 6.84 19.74
N THR A 196 21.88 6.55 21.05
CA THR A 196 20.80 6.91 21.97
C THR A 196 20.58 8.42 21.99
N ASP A 197 21.64 9.21 22.13
CA ASP A 197 21.54 10.67 22.19
C ASP A 197 21.05 11.27 20.87
N ILE A 198 21.54 10.79 19.73
CA ILE A 198 21.10 11.27 18.40
C ILE A 198 19.60 10.98 18.19
N LEU A 199 19.19 9.73 18.39
CA LEU A 199 17.80 9.32 18.20
C LEU A 199 16.86 10.04 19.19
N SER A 200 17.27 10.20 20.45
CA SER A 200 16.44 10.86 21.46
C SER A 200 16.27 12.36 21.24
N ASN A 201 17.18 12.99 20.48
CA ASN A 201 17.08 14.40 20.10
C ASN A 201 16.28 14.60 18.81
N ASN A 202 15.92 13.53 18.08
CA ASN A 202 15.04 13.60 16.93
C ASN A 202 13.57 13.56 17.39
N ARG A 203 12.91 14.73 17.38
CA ARG A 203 11.56 14.88 17.89
C ARG A 203 10.53 14.02 17.16
N GLU A 204 10.60 14.00 15.83
CA GLU A 204 9.67 13.23 14.99
C GLU A 204 9.76 11.72 15.29
N PHE A 205 10.99 11.20 15.37
CA PHE A 205 11.22 9.82 15.76
C PHE A 205 10.71 9.52 17.17
N CYS A 206 10.97 10.39 18.14
CA CYS A 206 10.47 10.26 19.50
C CYS A 206 8.93 10.20 19.57
N ASP A 207 8.24 11.06 18.81
CA ASP A 207 6.78 11.10 18.77
C ASP A 207 6.20 9.79 18.21
N ILE A 208 6.82 9.22 17.17
CA ILE A 208 6.43 7.91 16.61
C ILE A 208 6.65 6.78 17.61
N VAL A 209 7.81 6.73 18.29
CA VAL A 209 8.10 5.70 19.30
C VAL A 209 7.08 5.78 20.45
N GLU A 210 6.72 6.97 20.92
CA GLU A 210 5.68 7.15 21.93
C GLU A 210 4.30 6.69 21.47
N LYS A 211 3.89 7.09 20.24
CA LYS A 211 2.63 6.66 19.63
C LYS A 211 2.54 5.13 19.56
N ILE A 212 3.54 4.48 18.95
CA ILE A 212 3.57 3.03 18.78
C ILE A 212 3.66 2.31 20.13
N SER A 213 4.42 2.84 21.09
CA SER A 213 4.47 2.28 22.45
C SER A 213 3.09 2.21 23.07
N LYS A 214 2.35 3.32 23.10
CA LYS A 214 0.98 3.37 23.66
C LYS A 214 0.04 2.38 22.97
N GLU A 215 0.10 2.31 21.64
CA GLU A 215 -0.70 1.34 20.88
C GLU A 215 -0.34 -0.11 21.22
N PHE A 216 0.94 -0.43 21.28
CA PHE A 216 1.42 -1.78 21.50
C PHE A 216 1.01 -2.30 22.87
N PHE A 217 1.16 -1.48 23.92
CA PHE A 217 0.76 -1.83 25.28
C PHE A 217 -0.76 -1.91 25.45
N SER A 218 -1.54 -1.02 24.80
CA SER A 218 -3.01 -1.09 24.84
C SER A 218 -3.56 -2.37 24.17
N LYS A 219 -2.92 -2.83 23.08
CA LYS A 219 -3.28 -4.06 22.36
C LYS A 219 -2.81 -5.32 23.11
N ALA A 220 -1.68 -5.27 23.81
CA ALA A 220 -1.15 -6.38 24.61
C ALA A 220 -2.03 -6.73 25.81
N THR A 221 -2.70 -5.75 26.43
CA THR A 221 -3.67 -6.00 27.52
C THR A 221 -4.85 -6.87 27.06
N LEU A 222 -5.18 -6.86 25.76
CA LEU A 222 -6.29 -7.63 25.17
C LEU A 222 -5.88 -9.04 24.72
N ARG A 223 -4.60 -9.29 24.46
CA ARG A 223 -4.09 -10.59 23.98
C ARG A 223 -2.90 -11.01 24.85
N ARG A 224 -3.19 -11.81 25.90
CA ARG A 224 -2.27 -12.30 26.95
C ARG A 224 -0.96 -13.00 26.48
N SER A 225 -0.62 -13.05 25.19
CA SER A 225 0.45 -13.93 24.69
C SER A 225 1.77 -13.24 24.28
N HIS A 226 1.85 -11.91 24.16
CA HIS A 226 3.10 -11.24 23.73
C HIS A 226 3.33 -9.89 24.42
N ALA A 227 3.74 -9.91 25.69
CA ALA A 227 4.21 -8.69 26.36
C ALA A 227 5.55 -8.25 25.75
N LEU A 228 5.71 -6.95 25.49
CA LEU A 228 6.99 -6.37 25.09
C LEU A 228 7.91 -6.31 26.32
N ASP A 229 8.82 -7.27 26.41
CA ASP A 229 9.83 -7.35 27.49
C ASP A 229 11.11 -6.62 27.06
N LEU A 230 10.99 -5.30 26.82
CA LEU A 230 12.13 -4.45 26.44
C LEU A 230 12.23 -3.17 27.28
N PHE A 231 11.09 -2.56 27.58
CA PHE A 231 10.95 -1.37 28.41
C PHE A 231 9.51 -1.28 28.93
N ASN A 232 9.26 -0.47 29.96
CA ASN A 232 7.92 -0.20 30.47
C ASN A 232 7.24 0.93 29.68
N PRO A 233 5.89 0.92 29.58
CA PRO A 233 5.15 2.00 28.90
C PRO A 233 5.40 3.39 29.50
N ASP A 234 5.63 3.46 30.81
CA ASP A 234 5.82 4.71 31.56
C ASP A 234 7.29 5.16 31.62
N ASP A 235 8.22 4.39 31.04
CA ASP A 235 9.62 4.79 30.97
C ASP A 235 9.77 6.09 30.15
N ALA A 236 10.77 6.90 30.49
CA ALA A 236 11.07 8.10 29.70
C ALA A 236 11.45 7.71 28.27
N ILE A 237 11.09 8.53 27.28
CA ILE A 237 11.35 8.26 25.86
C ILE A 237 12.82 7.93 25.56
N ARG A 238 13.75 8.64 26.20
CA ARG A 238 15.19 8.36 26.09
C ARG A 238 15.56 6.96 26.57
N ASP A 239 14.92 6.46 27.62
CA ASP A 239 15.18 5.12 28.15
C ASP A 239 14.59 4.03 27.24
N LYS A 240 13.41 4.27 26.65
CA LYS A 240 12.83 3.40 25.62
C LYS A 240 13.77 3.28 24.41
N ILE A 241 14.29 4.41 23.92
CA ILE A 241 15.25 4.46 22.82
C ILE A 241 16.54 3.74 23.21
N LYS A 242 17.09 4.02 24.40
CA LYS A 242 18.28 3.35 24.91
C LYS A 242 18.12 1.84 24.94
N ALA A 243 16.96 1.33 25.36
CA ALA A 243 16.67 -0.10 25.37
C ALA A 243 16.74 -0.72 23.96
N LEU A 244 16.22 -0.03 22.93
CA LEU A 244 16.34 -0.46 21.53
C LEU A 244 17.81 -0.53 21.09
N VAL A 245 18.57 0.54 21.35
CA VAL A 245 20.00 0.59 20.97
C VAL A 245 20.81 -0.50 21.67
N LEU A 246 20.59 -0.71 22.98
CA LEU A 246 21.28 -1.74 23.75
C LEU A 246 20.96 -3.15 23.24
N LEU A 247 19.69 -3.42 22.89
CA LEU A 247 19.32 -4.70 22.30
C LEU A 247 20.02 -4.91 20.96
N ARG A 248 20.11 -3.90 20.10
CA ARG A 248 20.89 -4.01 18.85
C ARG A 248 22.34 -4.38 19.13
N GLY A 249 22.98 -3.69 20.08
CA GLY A 249 24.36 -3.97 20.49
C GLY A 249 24.53 -5.43 20.92
N LYS A 250 23.63 -5.93 21.79
CA LYS A 250 23.62 -7.32 22.25
C LYS A 250 23.50 -8.32 21.10
N LEU A 251 22.62 -8.06 20.14
CA LEU A 251 22.38 -8.95 19.00
C LEU A 251 23.52 -8.96 17.96
N ARG A 252 24.44 -7.98 17.97
CA ARG A 252 25.66 -7.99 17.13
C ARG A 252 26.81 -8.80 17.73
N HIS A 253 26.78 -9.09 19.03
CA HIS A 253 27.88 -9.80 19.69
C HIS A 253 27.83 -11.30 19.40
N HIS A 254 28.78 -11.76 18.58
CA HIS A 254 28.95 -13.15 18.13
C HIS A 254 30.03 -13.90 18.95
N SER A 255 30.63 -13.26 19.94
CA SER A 255 31.68 -13.89 20.75
C SER A 255 31.12 -15.07 21.52
N LEU A 256 31.63 -16.27 21.23
CA LEU A 256 31.26 -17.50 21.94
C LEU A 256 31.60 -17.42 23.45
N LYS A 257 32.50 -16.52 23.85
CA LYS A 257 32.91 -16.28 25.25
C LYS A 257 31.92 -15.40 26.01
N SER A 258 30.99 -14.72 25.33
CA SER A 258 30.01 -13.88 26.01
C SER A 258 28.84 -14.72 26.54
N PRO A 259 28.53 -14.68 27.85
CA PRO A 259 27.33 -15.33 28.38
C PRO A 259 26.03 -14.65 27.90
N HIS A 260 26.15 -13.47 27.29
CA HIS A 260 25.03 -12.67 26.77
C HIS A 260 24.86 -12.77 25.26
N ARG A 261 25.61 -13.66 24.58
CA ARG A 261 25.44 -13.91 23.15
C ARG A 261 24.00 -14.33 22.86
N TRP A 262 23.47 -13.91 21.73
CA TRP A 262 22.19 -14.42 21.27
C TRP A 262 22.35 -15.86 20.78
N ASP A 263 21.29 -16.66 20.95
CA ASP A 263 21.25 -18.06 20.52
C ASP A 263 20.46 -18.13 19.21
N PRO A 264 21.06 -18.60 18.09
CA PRO A 264 20.37 -18.71 16.82
C PRO A 264 19.14 -19.62 16.87
N ASN A 265 19.08 -20.53 17.84
CA ASN A 265 17.92 -21.42 18.05
C ASN A 265 16.81 -20.77 18.91
N ARG A 266 17.01 -19.55 19.42
CA ARG A 266 16.04 -18.83 20.27
C ARG A 266 15.52 -17.56 19.60
N GLN A 267 15.15 -17.65 18.33
CA GLN A 267 14.57 -16.52 17.57
C GLN A 267 13.32 -15.96 18.25
N HIS A 268 12.40 -16.82 18.70
CA HIS A 268 11.10 -16.41 19.27
C HIS A 268 11.20 -15.46 20.46
N ALA A 269 12.30 -15.49 21.22
CA ALA A 269 12.54 -14.54 22.32
C ALA A 269 12.63 -13.08 21.84
N TYR A 270 12.91 -12.88 20.54
CA TYR A 270 13.08 -11.57 19.91
C TYR A 270 11.92 -11.19 18.99
N GLU A 271 10.86 -12.01 18.91
CA GLU A 271 9.68 -11.72 18.08
C GLU A 271 9.03 -10.40 18.46
N THR A 272 8.72 -10.19 19.75
CA THR A 272 8.03 -8.98 20.21
C THR A 272 8.87 -7.71 20.02
N PRO A 273 10.18 -7.67 20.38
CA PRO A 273 11.04 -6.55 20.04
C PRO A 273 11.15 -6.27 18.54
N ALA A 274 11.29 -7.32 17.70
CA ALA A 274 11.35 -7.17 16.25
C ALA A 274 10.05 -6.61 15.68
N ARG A 275 8.90 -7.07 16.19
CA ARG A 275 7.59 -6.58 15.82
C ARG A 275 7.39 -5.11 16.22
N PHE A 276 7.81 -4.74 17.43
CA PHE A 276 7.71 -3.37 17.91
C PHE A 276 8.55 -2.43 17.04
N LEU A 277 9.83 -2.74 16.85
CA LEU A 277 10.72 -1.91 16.03
C LEU A 277 10.27 -1.88 14.57
N GLY A 278 9.78 -3.00 14.03
CA GLY A 278 9.18 -3.07 12.70
C GLY A 278 7.92 -2.23 12.56
N ALA A 279 7.13 -2.05 13.62
CA ALA A 279 5.98 -1.14 13.62
C ALA A 279 6.41 0.33 13.66
N VAL A 280 7.44 0.69 14.44
CA VAL A 280 8.03 2.04 14.46
C VAL A 280 8.56 2.42 13.08
N VAL A 281 9.40 1.58 12.49
CA VAL A 281 9.94 1.83 11.14
C VAL A 281 8.84 1.76 10.09
N GLY A 282 7.87 0.86 10.25
CA GLY A 282 6.74 0.72 9.35
C GLY A 282 5.87 1.98 9.29
N ASP A 283 5.62 2.65 10.43
CA ASP A 283 4.85 3.90 10.47
C ASP A 283 5.56 5.01 9.68
N ILE A 284 6.89 5.14 9.84
CA ILE A 284 7.72 6.09 9.08
C ILE A 284 7.63 5.81 7.58
N VAL A 285 7.95 4.57 7.16
CA VAL A 285 7.98 4.22 5.74
C VAL A 285 6.59 4.32 5.10
N LEU A 286 5.53 3.98 5.84
CA LEU A 286 4.15 4.11 5.38
C LEU A 286 3.79 5.58 5.13
N GLU A 287 4.05 6.46 6.10
CA GLU A 287 3.77 7.90 5.96
C GLU A 287 4.49 8.49 4.75
N GLU A 288 5.79 8.21 4.60
CA GLU A 288 6.57 8.68 3.45
C GLU A 288 6.05 8.11 2.11
N SER A 289 5.69 6.82 2.08
CA SER A 289 5.14 6.17 0.87
C SER A 289 3.79 6.78 0.47
N LEU A 290 2.92 7.04 1.46
CA LEU A 290 1.63 7.68 1.22
C LEU A 290 1.81 9.11 0.71
N ALA A 291 2.74 9.87 1.29
CA ALA A 291 3.03 11.24 0.85
C ALA A 291 3.46 11.28 -0.62
N ASP A 292 4.28 10.33 -1.08
CA ASP A 292 4.71 10.26 -2.48
C ASP A 292 3.58 9.80 -3.41
N ILE A 293 2.93 8.68 -3.07
CA ILE A 293 1.90 8.03 -3.89
C ILE A 293 0.68 8.95 -4.07
N TYR A 294 0.33 9.71 -3.04
CA TYR A 294 -0.81 10.64 -3.05
C TYR A 294 -0.39 12.10 -3.23
N SER A 295 0.86 12.36 -3.60
CA SER A 295 1.27 13.72 -3.98
C SER A 295 0.43 14.22 -5.16
N PRO A 296 0.05 15.51 -5.21
CA PRO A 296 -0.79 16.03 -6.29
C PRO A 296 -0.22 15.75 -7.69
N SER A 297 1.11 15.83 -7.85
CA SER A 297 1.81 15.55 -9.11
C SER A 297 1.74 14.07 -9.51
N ALA A 298 1.92 13.13 -8.57
CA ALA A 298 1.79 11.71 -8.87
C ALA A 298 0.34 11.33 -9.23
N LEU A 299 -0.63 11.91 -8.52
CA LEU A 299 -2.06 11.71 -8.80
C LEU A 299 -2.46 12.22 -10.18
N GLU A 300 -2.01 13.43 -10.53
CA GLU A 300 -2.29 14.04 -11.83
C GLU A 300 -1.63 13.26 -12.97
N ALA A 301 -0.33 12.96 -12.87
CA ALA A 301 0.38 12.19 -13.88
C ALA A 301 -0.24 10.79 -14.09
N PHE A 302 -0.57 10.07 -13.01
CA PHE A 302 -1.20 8.77 -13.11
C PHE A 302 -2.56 8.83 -13.80
N LYS A 303 -3.36 9.87 -13.49
CA LYS A 303 -4.65 10.11 -14.13
C LYS A 303 -4.50 10.44 -15.61
N GLU A 304 -3.58 11.33 -15.97
CA GLU A 304 -3.32 11.70 -17.37
C GLU A 304 -2.92 10.48 -18.21
N ILE A 305 -1.99 9.65 -17.69
CA ILE A 305 -1.54 8.45 -18.39
C ILE A 305 -2.70 7.47 -18.56
N SER A 306 -3.48 7.23 -17.50
CA SER A 306 -4.66 6.36 -17.55
C SER A 306 -5.67 6.82 -18.60
N VAL A 307 -5.99 8.11 -18.64
CA VAL A 307 -6.93 8.68 -19.62
C VAL A 307 -6.37 8.55 -21.05
N ALA A 308 -5.10 8.94 -21.26
CA ALA A 308 -4.45 8.90 -22.57
C ALA A 308 -4.35 7.47 -23.14
N THR A 309 -4.31 6.46 -22.27
CA THR A 309 -4.22 5.04 -22.65
C THR A 309 -5.57 4.31 -22.63
N GLY A 310 -6.66 5.00 -22.29
CA GLY A 310 -8.01 4.42 -22.25
C GLY A 310 -8.26 3.49 -21.06
N HIS A 311 -7.41 3.54 -20.03
CA HIS A 311 -7.49 2.71 -18.82
C HIS A 311 -8.33 3.37 -17.72
N GLU A 312 -9.54 3.79 -18.07
CA GLU A 312 -10.46 4.47 -17.16
C GLU A 312 -11.79 3.71 -16.99
N THR A 313 -12.34 3.84 -15.79
CA THR A 313 -13.69 3.42 -15.43
C THR A 313 -14.51 4.67 -15.18
N ARG A 314 -15.67 4.74 -15.83
CA ARG A 314 -16.62 5.84 -15.68
C ARG A 314 -17.83 5.31 -14.93
N ILE A 315 -18.17 5.98 -13.83
CA ILE A 315 -19.27 5.60 -12.96
C ILE A 315 -20.22 6.78 -12.88
N THR A 316 -21.48 6.54 -13.22
CA THR A 316 -22.56 7.51 -12.98
C THR A 316 -23.24 7.18 -11.65
N ILE A 317 -23.25 8.15 -10.73
CA ILE A 317 -24.01 8.09 -9.49
C ILE A 317 -25.33 8.82 -9.68
N TYR A 318 -26.43 8.10 -9.52
CA TYR A 318 -27.77 8.65 -9.45
C TYR A 318 -28.15 8.92 -8.00
N THR A 319 -28.58 10.15 -7.71
CA THR A 319 -29.05 10.53 -6.38
C THR A 319 -30.58 10.47 -6.31
N SER A 320 -31.13 9.93 -5.22
CA SER A 320 -32.56 10.11 -4.90
C SER A 320 -32.70 11.16 -3.80
N ARG A 321 -33.52 12.17 -4.07
CA ARG A 321 -33.73 13.33 -3.21
C ARG A 321 -35.18 13.43 -2.75
N LEU A 322 -35.39 13.80 -1.49
CA LEU A 322 -36.72 13.82 -0.87
C LEU A 322 -37.64 14.90 -1.44
N GLU A 323 -37.12 16.05 -1.85
CA GLU A 323 -37.94 17.20 -2.25
C GLU A 323 -38.54 17.12 -3.66
N LYS A 324 -38.59 15.94 -4.28
CA LYS A 324 -38.90 15.75 -5.72
C LYS A 324 -38.02 16.61 -6.65
N SER A 325 -36.96 17.20 -6.10
CA SER A 325 -35.87 17.80 -6.85
C SER A 325 -35.32 16.77 -7.82
N ARG A 326 -35.01 17.20 -9.05
CA ARG A 326 -34.53 16.29 -10.09
C ARG A 326 -33.37 15.45 -9.53
N PRO A 327 -33.38 14.12 -9.72
CA PRO A 327 -32.22 13.27 -9.48
C PRO A 327 -31.00 13.89 -10.15
N ILE A 328 -29.88 13.91 -9.45
CA ILE A 328 -28.63 14.43 -9.99
C ILE A 328 -27.80 13.24 -10.42
N SER A 329 -27.29 13.34 -11.64
CA SER A 329 -26.33 12.40 -12.21
C SER A 329 -24.94 12.97 -11.97
N LEU A 330 -24.16 12.32 -11.12
CA LEU A 330 -22.75 12.67 -10.94
C LEU A 330 -21.91 11.72 -11.80
N HIS A 331 -21.25 12.25 -12.81
CA HIS A 331 -20.33 11.48 -13.64
C HIS A 331 -18.93 11.53 -13.02
N MET A 332 -18.42 10.36 -12.65
CA MET A 332 -17.10 10.22 -12.01
C MET A 332 -16.20 9.33 -12.86
N THR A 333 -14.92 9.67 -12.90
CA THR A 333 -13.93 8.97 -13.71
C THR A 333 -12.75 8.58 -12.84
N TYR A 334 -12.36 7.32 -12.94
CA TYR A 334 -11.31 6.73 -12.13
C TYR A 334 -10.23 6.09 -13.00
N PRO A 335 -8.95 6.24 -12.61
CA PRO A 335 -7.82 5.74 -13.40
C PRO A 335 -7.56 4.25 -13.17
N THR A 336 -8.58 3.43 -13.36
CA THR A 336 -8.56 1.97 -13.20
C THR A 336 -9.52 1.35 -14.20
N THR A 337 -9.25 0.12 -14.63
CA THR A 337 -10.19 -0.71 -15.39
C THR A 337 -10.86 -1.78 -14.53
N VAL A 338 -10.37 -1.96 -13.30
CA VAL A 338 -10.90 -2.94 -12.37
C VAL A 338 -11.90 -2.29 -11.46
N ILE A 339 -13.13 -2.79 -11.55
CA ILE A 339 -14.19 -2.43 -10.63
C ILE A 339 -13.99 -3.21 -9.33
N SER A 340 -13.42 -2.56 -8.32
CA SER A 340 -13.19 -3.12 -6.98
C SER A 340 -14.12 -2.53 -5.92
N SER A 341 -14.20 -3.19 -4.76
CA SER A 341 -14.93 -2.66 -3.60
C SER A 341 -14.35 -1.33 -3.10
N LEU A 342 -13.02 -1.13 -3.22
CA LEU A 342 -12.37 0.14 -2.88
C LEU A 342 -12.75 1.25 -3.86
N LEU A 343 -12.82 0.96 -5.16
CA LEU A 343 -13.31 1.92 -6.17
C LEU A 343 -14.73 2.38 -5.83
N CYS A 344 -15.60 1.45 -5.43
CA CYS A 344 -16.97 1.76 -5.02
C CYS A 344 -17.00 2.68 -3.79
N LEU A 345 -16.18 2.38 -2.77
CA LEU A 345 -16.09 3.20 -1.56
C LEU A 345 -15.61 4.62 -1.87
N ASN A 346 -14.55 4.75 -2.70
CA ASN A 346 -14.06 6.04 -3.17
C ASN A 346 -15.12 6.81 -3.95
N THR A 347 -15.93 6.10 -4.75
CA THR A 347 -17.06 6.68 -5.47
C THR A 347 -18.12 7.25 -4.54
N VAL A 348 -18.46 6.54 -3.46
CA VAL A 348 -19.38 7.05 -2.44
C VAL A 348 -18.81 8.30 -1.78
N ARG A 349 -17.53 8.30 -1.38
CA ARG A 349 -16.90 9.47 -0.75
C ARG A 349 -16.93 10.69 -1.66
N ASN A 350 -16.57 10.52 -2.92
CA ASN A 350 -16.60 11.58 -3.92
C ASN A 350 -18.02 12.09 -4.16
N ALA A 351 -19.03 11.21 -4.13
CA ALA A 351 -20.44 11.59 -4.24
C ALA A 351 -20.89 12.42 -3.04
N ILE A 352 -20.56 11.99 -1.81
CA ILE A 352 -20.85 12.75 -0.59
C ILE A 352 -20.24 14.15 -0.69
N ALA A 353 -18.95 14.24 -1.02
CA ALA A 353 -18.24 15.53 -1.11
C ALA A 353 -18.81 16.45 -2.20
N ALA A 354 -19.19 15.90 -3.36
CA ALA A 354 -19.83 16.66 -4.43
C ALA A 354 -21.20 17.21 -3.98
N CYS A 355 -22.07 16.36 -3.43
CA CYS A 355 -23.37 16.78 -2.91
C CYS A 355 -23.25 17.76 -1.73
N GLU A 356 -22.22 17.63 -0.88
CA GLU A 356 -21.94 18.55 0.22
C GLU A 356 -21.58 19.95 -0.30
N ARG A 357 -20.66 20.04 -1.27
CA ARG A 357 -20.27 21.32 -1.90
C ARG A 357 -21.44 22.04 -2.56
N ASP A 358 -22.36 21.29 -3.16
CA ASP A 358 -23.51 21.86 -3.85
C ASP A 358 -24.73 22.09 -2.93
N GLY A 359 -24.58 21.82 -1.62
CA GLY A 359 -25.65 22.02 -0.63
C GLY A 359 -26.81 21.02 -0.72
N GLN A 360 -26.61 19.89 -1.39
CA GLN A 360 -27.63 18.88 -1.72
C GLN A 360 -27.61 17.66 -0.80
N LEU A 361 -26.60 17.55 0.07
CA LEU A 361 -26.47 16.40 0.95
C LEU A 361 -27.62 16.30 1.97
N ASN A 362 -28.26 17.44 2.31
CA ASN A 362 -29.33 17.52 3.31
C ASN A 362 -30.61 16.78 2.92
N ASP A 363 -30.88 16.61 1.62
CA ASP A 363 -32.09 15.97 1.12
C ASP A 363 -31.82 14.71 0.29
N THR A 364 -30.55 14.33 0.13
CA THR A 364 -30.13 13.11 -0.56
C THR A 364 -30.20 11.90 0.37
N VAL A 365 -30.96 10.89 -0.02
CA VAL A 365 -31.24 9.68 0.79
C VAL A 365 -30.81 8.38 0.13
N LYS A 366 -30.39 8.44 -1.13
CA LYS A 366 -29.92 7.28 -1.87
C LYS A 366 -28.83 7.66 -2.86
N PHE A 367 -27.82 6.80 -2.97
CA PHE A 367 -26.90 6.74 -4.09
C PHE A 367 -27.03 5.40 -4.80
N GLU A 368 -27.09 5.42 -6.12
CA GLU A 368 -26.99 4.24 -6.98
C GLU A 368 -25.89 4.49 -8.00
N GLY A 369 -24.80 3.73 -7.92
CA GLY A 369 -23.67 3.84 -8.84
C GLY A 369 -23.76 2.77 -9.92
N MET A 370 -23.67 3.19 -11.17
CA MET A 370 -23.68 2.30 -12.34
C MET A 370 -22.40 2.48 -13.15
N ASP A 371 -21.89 1.37 -13.69
CA ASP A 371 -20.84 1.41 -14.71
C ASP A 371 -21.42 1.95 -16.02
N ASP A 372 -20.82 2.99 -16.58
CA ASP A 372 -21.28 3.60 -17.82
C ASP A 372 -21.13 2.65 -19.02
N LYS A 373 -20.17 1.70 -18.97
CA LYS A 373 -19.94 0.76 -20.07
C LYS A 373 -20.93 -0.41 -20.06
N LEU A 374 -21.09 -1.06 -18.91
CA LEU A 374 -21.92 -2.26 -18.79
C LEU A 374 -23.35 -1.98 -18.32
N GLY A 375 -23.64 -0.80 -17.78
CA GLY A 375 -24.93 -0.46 -17.20
C GLY A 375 -25.28 -1.25 -15.93
N LEU A 376 -24.28 -1.86 -15.28
CA LEU A 376 -24.46 -2.71 -14.09
C LEU A 376 -24.37 -1.88 -12.80
N GLU A 377 -25.21 -2.21 -11.81
CA GLU A 377 -25.12 -1.63 -10.46
C GLU A 377 -23.80 -2.06 -9.81
N LEU A 378 -22.98 -1.07 -9.48
CA LEU A 378 -21.69 -1.26 -8.81
C LEU A 378 -21.81 -1.07 -7.31
N LEU A 379 -22.67 -0.15 -6.89
CA LEU A 379 -22.88 0.15 -5.48
C LEU A 379 -24.24 0.75 -5.25
N SER A 380 -24.71 0.65 -4.01
CA SER A 380 -25.77 1.50 -3.52
C SER A 380 -25.56 1.92 -2.08
N VAL A 381 -26.00 3.12 -1.76
CA VAL A 381 -26.23 3.59 -0.39
C VAL A 381 -27.69 3.94 -0.26
N GLU A 382 -28.36 3.43 0.76
CA GLU A 382 -29.79 3.65 0.96
C GLU A 382 -30.11 3.90 2.44
N PHE A 383 -30.84 4.98 2.68
CA PHE A 383 -31.38 5.32 3.98
C PHE A 383 -32.69 4.56 4.20
N ASP A 384 -32.93 4.13 5.43
CA ASP A 384 -34.15 3.41 5.79
C ASP A 384 -35.37 4.36 5.87
N VAL A 385 -36.56 3.79 6.08
CA VAL A 385 -37.88 4.47 6.00
C VAL A 385 -37.95 5.77 6.80
N TRP A 386 -37.18 5.90 7.88
CA TRP A 386 -37.13 7.11 8.72
C TRP A 386 -36.77 8.38 7.92
N ALA A 387 -35.94 8.27 6.88
CA ALA A 387 -35.51 9.42 6.10
C ALA A 387 -36.67 10.03 5.28
N TYR A 388 -37.68 9.22 4.97
CA TYR A 388 -38.88 9.62 4.22
C TYR A 388 -40.00 10.15 5.12
N SER A 389 -39.78 10.19 6.45
CA SER A 389 -40.72 10.80 7.39
C SER A 389 -40.79 12.32 7.23
N GLN A 390 -41.86 12.93 7.75
CA GLN A 390 -42.04 14.39 7.71
C GLN A 390 -40.93 15.15 8.45
N THR A 391 -40.39 14.58 9.54
CA THR A 391 -39.31 15.18 10.33
C THR A 391 -37.94 15.00 9.69
N ARG A 392 -37.79 14.03 8.77
CA ARG A 392 -36.52 13.64 8.12
C ARG A 392 -35.39 13.40 9.13
N ALA A 393 -35.77 12.94 10.32
CA ALA A 393 -34.88 12.77 11.44
C ALA A 393 -35.41 11.70 12.38
N ILE A 394 -34.49 11.01 13.04
CA ILE A 394 -34.81 10.14 14.16
C ILE A 394 -34.67 10.97 15.44
N GLU A 395 -35.77 11.11 16.16
CA GLU A 395 -35.84 11.84 17.43
C GLU A 395 -36.12 10.84 18.56
N MET A 396 -35.29 10.88 19.60
CA MET A 396 -35.40 10.00 20.76
C MET A 396 -35.59 10.83 22.02
N ASN A 397 -36.45 10.35 22.93
CA ASN A 397 -36.69 11.00 24.23
C ASN A 397 -35.44 11.05 25.13
N LYS A 398 -34.48 10.17 24.87
CA LYS A 398 -33.17 10.16 25.51
C LYS A 398 -32.11 10.36 24.43
N PRO A 399 -30.94 10.96 24.76
CA PRO A 399 -29.82 10.99 23.83
C PRO A 399 -29.53 9.58 23.33
N ILE A 400 -29.33 9.45 22.02
CA ILE A 400 -28.67 8.27 21.47
C ILE A 400 -27.33 8.19 22.18
N GLU A 401 -26.94 7.00 22.62
CA GLU A 401 -25.64 6.86 23.31
C GLU A 401 -24.60 6.35 22.33
N ARG A 402 -24.97 5.37 21.49
CA ARG A 402 -24.04 4.67 20.63
C ARG A 402 -24.64 4.39 19.25
N ILE A 403 -23.78 4.47 18.24
CA ILE A 403 -24.07 3.97 16.91
C ILE A 403 -23.23 2.72 16.69
N ARG A 404 -23.88 1.62 16.33
CA ARG A 404 -23.21 0.37 15.96
C ARG A 404 -23.00 0.36 14.44
N CYS A 405 -21.79 0.05 14.02
CA CYS A 405 -21.44 -0.20 12.63
C CYS A 405 -21.15 -1.69 12.46
N ASP A 406 -21.92 -2.38 11.63
CA ASP A 406 -21.65 -3.76 11.21
C ASP A 406 -21.22 -3.75 9.75
N PHE A 407 -20.14 -4.47 9.43
CA PHE A 407 -19.64 -4.54 8.06
C PHE A 407 -19.17 -5.95 7.69
N GLU A 408 -19.22 -6.24 6.40
CA GLU A 408 -18.73 -7.46 5.78
C GLU A 408 -17.56 -7.08 4.88
N CYS A 409 -16.41 -7.73 5.06
CA CYS A 409 -15.24 -7.50 4.22
C CYS A 409 -14.71 -8.81 3.63
N TYR A 410 -14.05 -8.72 2.48
CA TYR A 410 -13.36 -9.85 1.88
C TYR A 410 -11.96 -9.99 2.49
N ARG A 411 -11.64 -11.21 2.94
CA ARG A 411 -10.33 -11.54 3.50
C ARG A 411 -9.96 -12.98 3.16
N SER A 412 -8.89 -13.16 2.40
CA SER A 412 -8.29 -14.47 2.09
C SER A 412 -9.29 -15.49 1.51
N GLY A 413 -10.11 -15.09 0.53
CA GLY A 413 -11.09 -16.00 -0.07
C GLY A 413 -12.47 -16.01 0.61
N LEU A 414 -12.61 -15.38 1.77
CA LEU A 414 -13.81 -15.49 2.61
C LEU A 414 -14.40 -14.11 2.94
N ILE A 415 -15.73 -14.05 3.05
CA ILE A 415 -16.44 -12.88 3.59
C ILE A 415 -16.48 -13.01 5.12
N VAL A 416 -15.86 -12.04 5.80
CA VAL A 416 -15.80 -11.98 7.27
C VAL A 416 -16.68 -10.83 7.77
N LYS A 417 -17.39 -11.06 8.88
CA LYS A 417 -18.23 -10.04 9.51
C LYS A 417 -17.53 -9.42 10.70
N HIS A 418 -17.65 -8.10 10.80
CA HIS A 418 -17.08 -7.30 11.88
C HIS A 418 -18.12 -6.31 12.40
N SER A 419 -17.93 -5.89 13.65
CA SER A 419 -18.77 -4.87 14.29
C SER A 419 -17.93 -3.99 15.19
N PHE A 420 -18.26 -2.71 15.24
CA PHE A 420 -17.76 -1.77 16.25
C PHE A 420 -18.84 -0.75 16.61
N SER A 421 -18.60 0.06 17.63
CA SER A 421 -19.53 1.12 18.00
C SER A 421 -18.79 2.34 18.51
N PHE A 422 -19.34 3.51 18.21
CA PHE A 422 -18.83 4.80 18.67
C PHE A 422 -19.93 5.60 19.35
N ALA A 423 -19.55 6.56 20.20
CA ALA A 423 -20.48 7.37 20.96
C ALA A 423 -21.12 8.45 20.08
N PHE A 424 -22.42 8.69 20.24
CA PHE A 424 -23.15 9.73 19.49
C PHE A 424 -24.12 10.47 20.39
N LYS A 425 -23.66 11.49 21.13
CA LYS A 425 -24.42 12.13 22.22
C LYS A 425 -25.44 13.17 21.73
N SER A 426 -26.39 12.78 20.90
CA SER A 426 -27.48 13.63 20.43
C SER A 426 -28.82 12.92 20.53
N ALA A 427 -29.87 13.64 20.90
CA ALA A 427 -31.24 13.13 20.89
C ALA A 427 -31.86 13.13 19.48
N LYS A 428 -31.19 13.76 18.51
CA LYS A 428 -31.66 13.90 17.12
C LYS A 428 -30.59 13.46 16.14
N LEU A 429 -30.99 12.60 15.20
CA LEU A 429 -30.17 12.16 14.09
C LEU A 429 -30.81 12.59 12.77
N THR A 430 -30.14 13.48 12.03
CA THR A 430 -30.60 14.02 10.75
C THR A 430 -29.91 13.33 9.57
N ILE A 431 -30.40 13.56 8.34
CA ILE A 431 -29.78 13.03 7.11
C ILE A 431 -28.27 13.37 7.02
N PRO A 432 -27.85 14.64 7.20
CA PRO A 432 -26.42 14.98 7.20
C PRO A 432 -25.62 14.24 8.25
N ASN A 433 -26.18 14.04 9.46
CA ASN A 433 -25.47 13.29 10.49
C ASN A 433 -25.18 11.86 10.03
N VAL A 434 -26.14 11.19 9.40
CA VAL A 434 -25.96 9.81 8.93
C VAL A 434 -24.90 9.71 7.82
N TRP A 435 -24.84 10.68 6.90
CA TRP A 435 -23.75 10.75 5.92
C TRP A 435 -22.38 10.94 6.58
N THR A 436 -22.27 11.83 7.57
CA THR A 436 -21.04 12.01 8.35
C THR A 436 -20.64 10.74 9.10
N LEU A 437 -21.59 10.04 9.71
CA LEU A 437 -21.35 8.79 10.41
C LEU A 437 -20.91 7.67 9.45
N LEU A 438 -21.45 7.64 8.24
CA LEU A 438 -21.06 6.69 7.20
C LEU A 438 -19.60 6.94 6.78
N ARG A 439 -19.23 8.20 6.48
CA ARG A 439 -17.86 8.59 6.15
C ARG A 439 -16.89 8.23 7.28
N PHE A 440 -17.22 8.61 8.52
CA PHE A 440 -16.45 8.25 9.70
C PHE A 440 -16.25 6.73 9.86
N SER A 441 -17.26 5.93 9.51
CA SER A 441 -17.17 4.48 9.62
C SER A 441 -16.22 3.89 8.57
N PHE A 442 -16.19 4.43 7.35
CA PHE A 442 -15.18 4.06 6.36
C PHE A 442 -13.77 4.42 6.83
N ASP A 443 -13.59 5.67 7.29
CA ASP A 443 -12.30 6.16 7.78
C ASP A 443 -11.78 5.29 8.94
N HIS A 444 -12.63 4.97 9.91
CA HIS A 444 -12.27 4.10 11.04
C HIS A 444 -11.85 2.68 10.64
N ILE A 445 -12.45 2.13 9.57
CA ILE A 445 -12.09 0.79 9.08
C ILE A 445 -10.74 0.85 8.37
N GLU A 446 -10.52 1.85 7.51
CA GLU A 446 -9.29 2.01 6.75
C GLU A 446 -8.10 2.45 7.62
N GLU A 447 -8.32 3.26 8.66
CA GLU A 447 -7.30 3.58 9.67
C GLU A 447 -6.75 2.33 10.36
N LYS A 448 -7.56 1.27 10.49
CA LYS A 448 -7.13 -0.02 11.07
C LYS A 448 -6.43 -0.92 10.05
N ASP A 449 -6.95 -0.95 8.82
CA ASP A 449 -6.37 -1.69 7.71
C ASP A 449 -6.86 -1.07 6.38
N PRO A 450 -6.01 -0.28 5.69
CA PRO A 450 -6.39 0.43 4.47
C PRO A 450 -6.62 -0.51 3.28
N THR A 451 -6.26 -1.79 3.42
CA THR A 451 -6.51 -2.82 2.41
C THR A 451 -7.88 -3.48 2.58
N THR A 452 -8.64 -3.11 3.62
CA THR A 452 -9.96 -3.71 3.88
C THR A 452 -10.93 -3.49 2.72
N ARG A 453 -11.34 -4.59 2.10
CA ARG A 453 -12.32 -4.62 1.01
C ARG A 453 -13.74 -4.68 1.56
N ILE A 454 -14.36 -3.53 1.80
CA ILE A 454 -15.72 -3.44 2.38
C ILE A 454 -16.77 -3.79 1.32
N MET A 455 -17.44 -4.92 1.50
CA MET A 455 -18.51 -5.39 0.60
C MET A 455 -19.88 -4.85 1.02
N ARG A 456 -20.08 -4.70 2.33
CA ARG A 456 -21.33 -4.24 2.92
C ARG A 456 -21.06 -3.52 4.23
N LEU A 457 -21.79 -2.44 4.49
CA LEU A 457 -21.76 -1.76 5.77
C LEU A 457 -23.16 -1.30 6.16
N LYS A 458 -23.50 -1.42 7.44
CA LYS A 458 -24.76 -0.97 8.01
C LYS A 458 -24.53 -0.23 9.31
N LEU A 459 -25.25 0.87 9.49
CA LEU A 459 -25.29 1.58 10.77
C LEU A 459 -26.60 1.31 11.49
N PHE A 460 -26.55 1.21 12.81
CA PHE A 460 -27.69 0.94 13.68
C PHE A 460 -27.67 1.88 14.89
N LEU A 461 -28.85 2.22 15.41
CA LEU A 461 -28.99 2.88 16.71
C LEU A 461 -28.86 1.83 17.82
N ASP A 462 -27.96 2.03 18.78
CA ASP A 462 -27.79 1.19 19.97
C ASP A 462 -27.91 -0.33 19.68
N GLN A 463 -28.90 -1.01 20.29
CA GLN A 463 -29.22 -2.44 20.12
C GLN A 463 -30.30 -2.70 19.05
N GLY A 464 -30.57 -1.71 18.20
CA GLY A 464 -31.56 -1.77 17.14
C GLY A 464 -31.31 -2.90 16.14
N LYS A 465 -32.40 -3.46 15.62
CA LYS A 465 -32.38 -4.50 14.57
C LYS A 465 -32.40 -3.93 13.16
N ASN A 466 -32.92 -2.72 13.00
CA ASN A 466 -33.06 -2.06 11.70
C ASN A 466 -31.88 -1.12 11.46
N ALA A 467 -31.30 -1.20 10.26
CA ALA A 467 -30.20 -0.33 9.88
C ALA A 467 -30.76 1.04 9.51
N ILE A 468 -30.12 2.12 9.98
CA ILE A 468 -30.50 3.49 9.60
C ILE A 468 -30.00 3.85 8.20
N VAL A 469 -28.88 3.26 7.77
CA VAL A 469 -28.33 3.36 6.42
C VAL A 469 -27.61 2.06 6.09
N SER A 470 -27.68 1.66 4.83
CA SER A 470 -26.96 0.51 4.28
C SER A 470 -26.13 0.91 3.08
N TYR A 471 -24.85 0.53 3.08
CA TYR A 471 -23.97 0.51 1.92
C TYR A 471 -23.80 -0.94 1.45
N ARG A 472 -23.85 -1.15 0.14
CA ARG A 472 -23.58 -2.44 -0.50
C ARG A 472 -22.85 -2.26 -1.81
N VAL A 473 -22.01 -3.23 -2.12
CA VAL A 473 -21.32 -3.38 -3.40
C VAL A 473 -22.10 -4.38 -4.26
N GLY A 474 -22.17 -4.12 -5.57
CA GLY A 474 -22.85 -4.96 -6.56
C GLY A 474 -22.15 -6.29 -6.80
N ALA A 475 -22.90 -7.30 -7.26
CA ALA A 475 -22.40 -8.68 -7.36
C ALA A 475 -21.27 -8.89 -8.38
N HIS A 476 -21.10 -7.98 -9.34
CA HIS A 476 -20.07 -8.06 -10.39
C HIS A 476 -18.77 -7.36 -10.01
N VAL A 477 -18.72 -6.71 -8.85
CA VAL A 477 -17.54 -6.00 -8.36
C VAL A 477 -16.53 -7.02 -7.84
N ARG A 478 -15.28 -6.87 -8.26
CA ARG A 478 -14.19 -7.73 -7.79
C ARG A 478 -13.93 -7.49 -6.31
N GLN A 479 -13.72 -8.60 -5.60
CA GLN A 479 -13.62 -8.67 -4.14
C GLN A 479 -12.24 -8.25 -3.67
#